data_AF-F8D9Z4-F1
#
_entry.id   AF-F8D9Z4-F1
#
_cell.length_a   1.000
_cell.length_b   1.000
_cell.length_c   1.000
_cell.angle_alpha   90.00
_cell.angle_beta   90.00
_cell.angle_gamma   90.00
#
_symmetry.space_group_name_H-M   'P 1'
#
loop_
_entity.id
_entity.type
_entity.pdbx_description
1 polymer ?
#
loop_
_entity_poly.entity_id
_entity_poly.type
_entity_poly.pdbx_seq_one_letter_code
_entity_poly.pdbx_strand_id
1 'polypeptide(L)'
;MSLRSFLDAVGPREHALAVVGDATEPLEEMLAETFAETQIDIESGGPGETVAASDLAALDLEANPGEDTVVVLLENETPVAASTMDELYESLLAINSDLFTTGARALGEIELPDVLANLADTRLRLRGYPLAHNEKLVLILLSRYIEQRAHVADGGTLRAAFQRLSRLDDEVGTLAVYAELERAAVDVHVYGTPPTDESAAVRDLDVATHTGTDGEYRNCWFVVYDPADPIADPDPAALLCLETEPRIWDGFWTFDPERVAALEAYVATEL
;
A
#
# COMPACT_ATOMS: atom_id res chain seq x y z
N MET A 1 16.70 -9.86 15.49
CA MET A 1 16.20 -8.78 14.60
C MET A 1 14.72 -8.61 14.93
N SER A 2 14.05 -7.52 14.58
CA SER A 2 12.59 -7.37 14.75
C SER A 2 11.97 -6.69 13.54
N LEU A 3 10.66 -6.81 13.32
CA LEU A 3 9.96 -6.05 12.27
C LEU A 3 10.25 -4.54 12.40
N ARG A 4 10.34 -4.03 13.63
CA ARG A 4 10.70 -2.64 13.93
C ARG A 4 12.05 -2.23 13.32
N SER A 5 13.02 -3.13 13.29
CA SER A 5 14.36 -2.82 12.74
C SER A 5 14.35 -2.56 11.24
N PHE A 6 13.39 -3.12 10.49
CA PHE A 6 13.21 -2.81 9.06
C PHE A 6 12.69 -1.39 8.87
N LEU A 7 11.73 -0.94 9.69
CA LEU A 7 11.23 0.44 9.68
C LEU A 7 12.32 1.45 10.02
N ASP A 8 13.13 1.15 11.03
CA ASP A 8 14.20 2.05 11.48
C ASP A 8 15.38 2.10 10.49
N ALA A 9 15.48 1.14 9.57
CA ALA A 9 16.44 1.14 8.47
C ALA A 9 15.97 1.95 7.24
N VAL A 10 14.70 2.37 7.20
CA VAL A 10 14.21 3.32 6.19
C VAL A 10 14.54 4.73 6.66
N GLY A 11 15.42 5.40 5.91
CA GLY A 11 15.81 6.78 6.19
C GLY A 11 14.69 7.77 5.86
N PRO A 12 14.74 9.00 6.41
CA PRO A 12 13.88 10.07 5.93
C PRO A 12 14.21 10.36 4.45
N ARG A 13 13.20 10.41 3.60
CA ARG A 13 13.28 11.01 2.27
C ARG A 13 12.55 12.34 2.31
N GLU A 14 13.20 13.38 1.79
CA GLU A 14 12.63 14.72 1.72
C GLU A 14 11.79 14.82 0.44
N HIS A 15 10.53 14.45 0.59
CA HIS A 15 9.53 14.51 -0.48
C HIS A 15 8.58 15.68 -0.25
N ALA A 16 8.14 16.28 -1.34
CA ALA A 16 7.02 17.22 -1.35
C ALA A 16 6.05 16.87 -2.48
N LEU A 17 4.78 17.24 -2.32
CA LEU A 17 3.76 17.10 -3.34
C LEU A 17 3.34 18.50 -3.80
N ALA A 18 3.53 18.78 -5.08
CA ALA A 18 3.02 20.00 -5.70
C ALA A 18 1.71 19.71 -6.44
N VAL A 19 0.65 20.46 -6.11
CA VAL A 19 -0.61 20.42 -6.86
C VAL A 19 -0.56 21.51 -7.94
N VAL A 20 -0.65 21.08 -9.19
CA VAL A 20 -0.58 21.94 -10.37
C VAL A 20 -1.88 21.86 -11.16
N GLY A 21 -2.60 22.97 -11.27
CA GLY A 21 -3.87 23.06 -11.98
C GLY A 21 -4.96 23.75 -11.16
N ASP A 22 -6.21 23.64 -11.61
CA ASP A 22 -7.37 24.17 -10.90
C ASP A 22 -8.05 23.04 -10.11
N ALA A 23 -7.45 22.68 -8.99
CA ALA A 23 -7.95 21.64 -8.10
C ALA A 23 -9.20 22.15 -7.36
N THR A 24 -10.18 21.28 -7.15
CA THR A 24 -11.28 21.62 -6.24
C THR A 24 -10.80 21.57 -4.78
N GLU A 25 -11.21 22.53 -3.95
CA GLU A 25 -10.85 22.56 -2.52
C GLU A 25 -11.04 21.21 -1.79
N PRO A 26 -12.14 20.44 -2.00
CA PRO A 26 -12.31 19.15 -1.30
C PRO A 26 -11.26 18.10 -1.67
N LEU A 27 -10.76 18.13 -2.91
CA LEU A 27 -9.71 17.22 -3.36
C LEU A 27 -8.40 17.62 -2.67
N GLU A 28 -7.97 18.88 -2.77
CA GLU A 28 -6.75 19.33 -2.08
C GLU A 28 -6.78 19.04 -0.57
N GLU A 29 -7.90 19.27 0.10
CA GLU A 29 -8.08 18.93 1.51
C GLU A 29 -7.90 17.42 1.76
N MET A 30 -8.45 16.57 0.90
CA MET A 30 -8.29 15.11 1.01
C MET A 30 -6.84 14.66 0.80
N LEU A 31 -6.09 15.29 -0.12
CA LEU A 31 -4.65 15.04 -0.27
C LEU A 31 -3.90 15.45 1.00
N ALA A 32 -4.17 16.65 1.48
CA ALA A 32 -3.58 17.22 2.70
C ALA A 32 -3.84 16.34 3.92
N GLU A 33 -5.07 15.86 4.10
CA GLU A 33 -5.43 14.93 5.15
C GLU A 33 -4.69 13.60 5.04
N THR A 34 -4.54 13.06 3.82
CA THR A 34 -3.92 11.75 3.57
C THR A 34 -2.45 11.70 4.01
N PHE A 35 -1.73 12.84 3.94
CA PHE A 35 -0.32 12.93 4.30
C PHE A 35 -0.05 13.82 5.52
N ALA A 36 -1.07 14.24 6.27
CA ALA A 36 -0.98 15.23 7.34
C ALA A 36 0.02 14.88 8.47
N GLU A 37 0.20 13.60 8.77
CA GLU A 37 1.13 13.12 9.82
C GLU A 37 2.50 12.70 9.25
N THR A 38 2.67 12.80 7.93
CA THR A 38 3.92 12.48 7.24
C THR A 38 4.76 13.75 7.09
N GLN A 39 6.08 13.60 7.02
CA GLN A 39 7.00 14.68 6.62
C GLN A 39 6.99 14.95 5.10
N ILE A 40 5.80 14.98 4.48
CA ILE A 40 5.62 15.35 3.07
C ILE A 40 4.94 16.71 3.05
N ASP A 41 5.64 17.72 2.58
CA ASP A 41 5.06 19.05 2.41
C ASP A 41 4.15 19.07 1.18
N ILE A 42 3.01 19.76 1.28
CA ILE A 42 2.06 19.90 0.18
C ILE A 42 1.98 21.37 -0.21
N GLU A 43 2.27 21.66 -1.48
CA GLU A 43 2.29 23.01 -2.04
C GLU A 43 1.31 23.11 -3.22
N SER A 44 0.32 24.00 -3.14
CA SER A 44 -0.57 24.30 -4.27
C SER A 44 -0.12 25.55 -5.01
N GLY A 45 -0.12 25.53 -6.34
CA GLY A 45 0.21 26.70 -7.16
C GLY A 45 -0.16 26.55 -8.62
N GLY A 46 -0.20 27.68 -9.35
CA GLY A 46 -0.51 27.66 -10.77
C GLY A 46 0.58 26.95 -11.61
N PRO A 47 0.26 26.50 -12.84
CA PRO A 47 1.26 25.94 -13.75
C PRO A 47 2.45 26.90 -13.96
N GLY A 48 3.66 26.48 -13.60
CA GLY A 48 4.88 27.30 -13.68
C GLY A 48 5.20 28.13 -12.43
N GLU A 49 4.34 28.16 -11.40
CA GLU A 49 4.63 28.79 -10.11
C GLU A 49 5.30 27.81 -9.13
N THR A 50 4.81 26.58 -9.06
CA THR A 50 5.34 25.50 -8.19
C THR A 50 6.28 24.56 -8.94
N VAL A 51 5.94 24.19 -10.17
CA VAL A 51 6.75 23.29 -11.03
C VAL A 51 6.84 23.86 -12.43
N ALA A 52 8.05 23.88 -13.01
CA ALA A 52 8.25 24.38 -14.37
C ALA A 52 7.55 23.47 -15.39
N ALA A 53 6.88 24.06 -16.38
CA ALA A 53 6.18 23.31 -17.42
C ALA A 53 7.09 22.35 -18.23
N SER A 54 8.38 22.68 -18.34
CA SER A 54 9.37 21.80 -18.96
C SER A 54 9.59 20.51 -18.19
N ASP A 55 9.51 20.57 -16.87
CA ASP A 55 9.82 19.46 -15.99
C ASP A 55 8.61 18.51 -15.90
N LEU A 56 7.41 19.08 -15.87
CA LEU A 56 6.16 18.32 -16.04
C LEU A 56 6.12 17.55 -17.36
N ALA A 57 6.52 18.19 -18.47
CA ALA A 57 6.56 17.55 -19.77
C ALA A 57 7.60 16.40 -19.86
N ALA A 58 8.55 16.33 -18.92
CA ALA A 58 9.55 15.26 -18.87
C ALA A 58 9.04 13.99 -18.15
N LEU A 59 7.93 14.08 -17.40
CA LEU A 59 7.37 12.98 -16.61
C LEU A 59 6.48 12.02 -17.42
N ASP A 60 6.38 12.21 -18.74
CA ASP A 60 5.58 11.40 -19.68
C ASP A 60 4.12 11.16 -19.22
N LEU A 61 3.55 12.10 -18.46
CA LEU A 61 2.19 12.02 -17.95
C LEU A 61 1.16 12.29 -19.05
N GLU A 62 0.22 11.37 -19.23
CA GLU A 62 -0.96 11.57 -20.07
C GLU A 62 -2.01 12.41 -19.33
N ALA A 63 -1.87 13.74 -19.36
CA ALA A 63 -2.83 14.69 -18.81
C ALA A 63 -3.27 15.72 -19.85
N ASN A 64 -4.54 16.16 -19.79
CA ASN A 64 -5.11 17.23 -20.59
C ASN A 64 -4.67 18.59 -20.03
N PRO A 65 -3.78 19.33 -20.72
CA PRO A 65 -3.22 20.56 -20.17
C PRO A 65 -4.30 21.61 -19.94
N GLY A 66 -4.44 22.06 -18.69
CA GLY A 66 -5.41 23.08 -18.29
C GLY A 66 -6.84 22.57 -18.03
N GLU A 67 -7.07 21.26 -18.15
CA GLU A 67 -8.31 20.61 -17.69
C GLU A 67 -8.03 19.74 -16.47
N ASP A 68 -6.96 18.94 -16.51
CA ASP A 68 -6.63 18.02 -15.43
C ASP A 68 -5.82 18.73 -14.34
N THR A 69 -6.15 18.42 -13.09
CA THR A 69 -5.30 18.74 -11.94
C THR A 69 -4.26 17.65 -11.78
N VAL A 70 -3.00 18.03 -11.68
CA VAL A 70 -1.87 17.11 -11.57
C VAL A 70 -1.24 17.22 -10.18
N VAL A 71 -0.96 16.07 -9.57
CA VAL A 71 -0.15 15.98 -8.35
C VAL A 71 1.25 15.55 -8.77
N VAL A 72 2.26 16.33 -8.41
CA VAL A 72 3.66 16.10 -8.75
C VAL A 72 4.43 15.76 -7.49
N LEU A 73 5.11 14.62 -7.49
CA LEU A 73 6.08 14.27 -6.45
C LEU A 73 7.41 14.95 -6.76
N LEU A 74 7.92 15.68 -5.76
CA LEU A 74 9.23 16.32 -5.76
C LEU A 74 10.15 15.56 -4.80
N GLU A 75 11.36 15.25 -5.23
CA GLU A 75 12.46 14.80 -4.38
C GLU A 75 13.58 15.85 -4.45
N ASN A 76 13.92 16.49 -3.33
CA ASN A 76 14.87 17.61 -3.30
C ASN A 76 14.54 18.70 -4.36
N GLU A 77 13.29 19.17 -4.37
CA GLU A 77 12.76 20.17 -5.33
C GLU A 77 12.76 19.71 -6.81
N THR A 78 13.14 18.46 -7.11
CA THR A 78 13.17 17.92 -8.46
C THR A 78 11.94 17.04 -8.71
N PRO A 79 11.15 17.28 -9.76
CA PRO A 79 10.04 16.39 -10.12
C PRO A 79 10.54 14.99 -10.47
N VAL A 80 9.97 13.98 -9.80
CA VAL A 80 10.33 12.56 -10.00
C VAL A 80 9.15 11.70 -10.47
N ALA A 81 7.92 12.12 -10.18
CA ALA A 81 6.71 11.43 -10.62
C ALA A 81 5.53 12.40 -10.66
N ALA A 82 4.51 12.06 -11.44
CA ALA A 82 3.25 12.79 -11.42
C ALA A 82 2.08 11.85 -11.70
N SER A 83 0.93 12.17 -11.14
CA SER A 83 -0.33 11.47 -11.38
C SER A 83 -1.42 12.51 -11.53
N THR A 84 -2.50 12.18 -12.24
CA THR A 84 -3.68 13.04 -12.20
C THR A 84 -4.33 12.93 -10.81
N MET A 85 -4.91 14.02 -10.35
CA MET A 85 -5.63 14.06 -9.08
C MET A 85 -6.81 13.06 -9.08
N ASP A 86 -7.50 12.95 -10.21
CA ASP A 86 -8.62 12.02 -10.39
C ASP A 86 -8.17 10.56 -10.31
N GLU A 87 -7.08 10.18 -10.99
CA GLU A 87 -6.49 8.84 -10.91
C GLU A 87 -6.08 8.47 -9.48
N LEU A 88 -5.45 9.41 -8.76
CA LEU A 88 -5.02 9.20 -7.38
C LEU A 88 -6.23 8.90 -6.47
N TYR A 89 -7.32 9.65 -6.62
CA TYR A 89 -8.51 9.43 -5.79
C TYR A 89 -9.37 8.28 -6.19
N GLU A 90 -9.57 8.05 -7.49
CA GLU A 90 -10.24 6.85 -7.96
C GLU A 90 -9.51 5.61 -7.41
N SER A 91 -8.18 5.60 -7.44
CA SER A 91 -7.38 4.51 -6.88
C SER A 91 -7.59 4.34 -5.36
N LEU A 92 -7.59 5.42 -4.59
CA LEU A 92 -7.76 5.35 -3.13
C LEU A 92 -9.20 5.04 -2.68
N LEU A 93 -10.20 5.63 -3.35
CA LEU A 93 -11.61 5.55 -2.96
C LEU A 93 -12.31 4.31 -3.52
N ALA A 94 -11.99 3.88 -4.74
CA ALA A 94 -12.64 2.73 -5.38
C ALA A 94 -12.40 1.41 -4.61
N ILE A 95 -11.29 1.33 -3.88
CA ILE A 95 -10.98 0.18 -3.04
C ILE A 95 -12.02 -0.03 -1.95
N ASN A 96 -12.59 1.04 -1.39
CA ASN A 96 -13.61 0.91 -0.35
C ASN A 96 -15.01 0.65 -0.93
N SER A 97 -15.34 1.22 -2.09
CA SER A 97 -16.70 1.18 -2.64
C SER A 97 -17.03 -0.14 -3.35
N ASP A 98 -16.10 -0.71 -4.11
CA ASP A 98 -16.39 -1.89 -4.96
C ASP A 98 -15.85 -3.22 -4.42
N LEU A 99 -14.76 -3.24 -3.66
CA LEU A 99 -14.22 -4.50 -3.10
C LEU A 99 -14.99 -4.98 -1.85
N PHE A 100 -15.49 -4.06 -1.02
CA PHE A 100 -16.16 -4.44 0.25
C PHE A 100 -17.67 -4.64 0.14
N THR A 101 -18.32 -4.10 -0.89
CA THR A 101 -19.79 -4.17 -1.04
C THR A 101 -20.25 -5.03 -2.23
N THR A 102 -19.56 -4.98 -3.36
CA THR A 102 -20.03 -5.59 -4.63
C THR A 102 -19.09 -6.66 -5.19
N GLY A 103 -17.82 -6.71 -4.76
CA GLY A 103 -16.79 -7.61 -5.30
C GLY A 103 -16.40 -7.28 -6.75
N ALA A 104 -16.55 -6.02 -7.18
CA ALA A 104 -16.59 -5.67 -8.60
C ALA A 104 -15.23 -5.42 -9.27
N ARG A 105 -14.16 -5.10 -8.53
CA ARG A 105 -12.79 -5.15 -9.08
C ARG A 105 -12.17 -6.49 -8.71
N ALA A 106 -12.02 -7.36 -9.71
CA ALA A 106 -11.24 -8.59 -9.59
C ALA A 106 -9.75 -8.26 -9.37
N LEU A 107 -8.99 -9.16 -8.76
CA LEU A 107 -7.54 -9.05 -8.79
C LEU A 107 -7.08 -8.99 -10.26
N GLY A 108 -6.36 -7.94 -10.64
CA GLY A 108 -5.82 -7.76 -12.00
C GLY A 108 -6.01 -6.37 -12.61
N GLU A 109 -6.82 -5.50 -11.99
CA GLU A 109 -7.19 -4.17 -12.52
C GLU A 109 -6.78 -3.01 -11.60
N ILE A 110 -5.97 -3.26 -10.58
CA ILE A 110 -5.43 -2.23 -9.69
C ILE A 110 -4.19 -1.63 -10.32
N GLU A 111 -4.26 -0.36 -10.67
CA GLU A 111 -3.13 0.45 -11.08
C GLU A 111 -2.68 1.28 -9.86
N LEU A 112 -1.36 1.34 -9.64
CA LEU A 112 -0.78 2.14 -8.57
C LEU A 112 -0.36 3.48 -9.18
N PRO A 113 -0.95 4.61 -8.75
CA PRO A 113 -0.57 5.92 -9.26
C PRO A 113 0.93 6.17 -9.10
N ASP A 114 1.58 6.73 -10.12
CA ASP A 114 3.03 6.96 -10.16
C ASP A 114 3.57 7.74 -8.96
N VAL A 115 2.80 8.70 -8.44
CA VAL A 115 3.15 9.42 -7.20
C VAL A 115 3.29 8.45 -6.01
N LEU A 116 2.37 7.49 -5.86
CA LEU A 116 2.44 6.47 -4.82
C LEU A 116 3.50 5.42 -5.13
N ALA A 117 3.72 5.06 -6.39
CA ALA A 117 4.80 4.14 -6.76
C ALA A 117 6.18 4.71 -6.37
N ASN A 118 6.39 6.02 -6.57
CA ASN A 118 7.66 6.70 -6.29
C ASN A 118 7.83 7.17 -4.84
N LEU A 119 6.76 7.13 -4.03
CA LEU A 119 6.87 7.29 -2.58
C LEU A 119 7.38 6.00 -1.88
N ALA A 120 7.65 4.92 -2.61
CA ALA A 120 8.28 3.72 -2.06
C ALA A 120 9.57 4.05 -1.30
N ASP A 121 9.85 3.25 -0.27
CA ASP A 121 10.94 3.46 0.69
C ASP A 121 10.87 4.81 1.44
N THR A 122 9.67 5.38 1.54
CA THR A 122 9.38 6.52 2.43
C THR A 122 8.63 6.02 3.66
N ARG A 123 9.10 6.45 4.83
CA ARG A 123 8.42 6.16 6.09
C ARG A 123 7.20 7.07 6.25
N LEU A 124 6.02 6.48 6.32
CA LEU A 124 4.75 7.17 6.55
C LEU A 124 4.21 6.91 7.95
N ARG A 125 3.61 7.93 8.54
CA ARG A 125 2.75 7.80 9.71
C ARG A 125 1.32 8.05 9.27
N LEU A 126 0.44 7.06 9.46
CA LEU A 126 -0.93 7.08 8.96
C LEU A 126 -1.94 6.71 10.04
N ARG A 127 -3.10 7.35 10.03
CA ARG A 127 -4.16 7.19 11.00
C ARG A 127 -5.36 6.44 10.41
N GLY A 128 -5.95 5.55 11.19
CA GLY A 128 -7.20 4.88 10.85
C GLY A 128 -8.42 5.52 11.49
N TYR A 129 -9.61 5.24 10.97
CA TYR A 129 -10.87 5.70 11.54
C TYR A 129 -10.99 5.38 13.04
N PRO A 130 -11.46 6.28 13.92
CA PRO A 130 -12.04 7.58 13.61
C PRO A 130 -11.04 8.74 13.60
N LEU A 131 -9.73 8.47 13.71
CA LEU A 131 -8.71 9.52 13.76
C LEU A 131 -8.52 10.22 12.41
N ALA A 132 -8.63 9.46 11.32
CA ALA A 132 -8.66 9.98 9.96
C ALA A 132 -9.55 9.10 9.08
N HIS A 133 -10.15 9.70 8.05
CA HIS A 133 -11.03 9.00 7.11
C HIS A 133 -10.24 8.31 5.99
N ASN A 134 -9.17 8.96 5.50
CA ASN A 134 -8.55 8.61 4.22
C ASN A 134 -7.10 8.10 4.31
N GLU A 135 -6.34 8.46 5.35
CA GLU A 135 -4.91 8.10 5.47
C GLU A 135 -4.66 6.59 5.35
N LYS A 136 -5.48 5.76 6.01
CA LYS A 136 -5.35 4.30 5.96
C LYS A 136 -5.64 3.71 4.57
N LEU A 137 -6.32 4.42 3.67
CA LEU A 137 -6.65 3.92 2.33
C LEU A 137 -5.40 3.61 1.51
N VAL A 138 -4.32 4.38 1.71
CA VAL A 138 -3.01 4.12 1.09
C VAL A 138 -2.50 2.72 1.43
N LEU A 139 -2.60 2.31 2.70
CA LEU A 139 -2.16 0.98 3.15
C LEU A 139 -2.99 -0.15 2.53
N ILE A 140 -4.30 0.08 2.35
CA ILE A 140 -5.20 -0.89 1.74
C ILE A 140 -4.89 -1.02 0.24
N LEU A 141 -4.70 0.10 -0.47
CA LEU A 141 -4.26 0.13 -1.87
C LEU A 141 -2.97 -0.64 -2.08
N LEU A 142 -1.95 -0.36 -1.30
CA LEU A 142 -0.67 -1.04 -1.41
C LEU A 142 -0.79 -2.55 -1.12
N SER A 143 -1.58 -2.93 -0.12
CA SER A 143 -1.82 -4.35 0.18
C SER A 143 -2.46 -5.06 -1.01
N ARG A 144 -3.52 -4.48 -1.57
CA ARG A 144 -4.26 -5.06 -2.70
C ARG A 144 -3.43 -5.07 -3.98
N TYR A 145 -2.62 -4.04 -4.20
CA TYR A 145 -1.68 -3.99 -5.32
C TYR A 145 -0.64 -5.12 -5.23
N ILE A 146 -0.08 -5.39 -4.05
CA ILE A 146 0.88 -6.48 -3.84
C ILE A 146 0.22 -7.86 -3.99
N GLU A 147 -0.97 -8.04 -3.43
CA GLU A 147 -1.77 -9.27 -3.59
C GLU A 147 -2.10 -9.52 -5.06
N GLN A 148 -2.48 -8.47 -5.81
CA GLN A 148 -2.70 -8.57 -7.25
C GLN A 148 -1.43 -8.99 -7.99
N ARG A 149 -0.26 -8.44 -7.65
CA ARG A 149 1.00 -8.84 -8.31
C ARG A 149 1.23 -10.34 -8.17
N ALA A 150 1.05 -10.88 -6.95
CA ALA A 150 1.15 -12.32 -6.72
C ALA A 150 0.13 -13.11 -7.56
N HIS A 151 -1.12 -12.66 -7.62
CA HIS A 151 -2.18 -13.30 -8.41
C HIS A 151 -1.86 -13.30 -9.91
N VAL A 152 -1.44 -12.16 -10.47
CA VAL A 152 -1.14 -11.99 -11.90
C VAL A 152 0.11 -12.79 -12.31
N ALA A 153 1.11 -12.86 -11.44
CA ALA A 153 2.30 -13.66 -11.65
C ALA A 153 2.01 -15.17 -11.67
N ASP A 154 0.92 -15.60 -11.02
CA ASP A 154 0.52 -17.00 -10.89
C ASP A 154 1.68 -17.89 -10.40
N GLY A 155 2.36 -17.41 -9.34
CA GLY A 155 3.58 -18.02 -8.83
C GLY A 155 4.15 -17.27 -7.63
N GLY A 156 5.20 -17.82 -7.03
CA GLY A 156 5.90 -17.20 -5.89
C GLY A 156 5.24 -17.44 -4.55
N THR A 157 5.65 -16.66 -3.56
CA THR A 157 5.19 -16.76 -2.17
C THR A 157 4.60 -15.42 -1.73
N LEU A 158 3.38 -15.46 -1.20
CA LEU A 158 2.72 -14.30 -0.60
C LEU A 158 2.58 -14.52 0.91
N ARG A 159 3.16 -13.63 1.70
CA ARG A 159 3.01 -13.60 3.16
C ARG A 159 2.21 -12.38 3.58
N ALA A 160 1.09 -12.57 4.27
CA ALA A 160 0.24 -11.49 4.72
C ALA A 160 -0.14 -11.59 6.20
N ALA A 161 -0.03 -10.49 6.93
CA ALA A 161 -0.42 -10.42 8.33
C ALA A 161 -1.74 -9.70 8.55
N PHE A 162 -2.62 -10.39 9.26
CA PHE A 162 -3.85 -9.86 9.83
C PHE A 162 -3.68 -9.83 11.34
N GLN A 163 -3.69 -8.65 11.96
CA GLN A 163 -3.59 -8.53 13.44
C GLN A 163 -4.46 -9.56 14.19
N ARG A 164 -5.61 -9.93 13.60
CA ARG A 164 -6.44 -11.08 13.99
C ARG A 164 -6.82 -11.85 12.74
N LEU A 165 -6.60 -13.17 12.74
CA LEU A 165 -6.93 -14.02 11.59
C LEU A 165 -8.43 -14.07 11.28
N SER A 166 -9.31 -13.81 12.26
CA SER A 166 -10.76 -13.74 12.01
C SER A 166 -11.14 -12.68 10.97
N ARG A 167 -10.28 -11.68 10.71
CA ARG A 167 -10.53 -10.66 9.69
C ARG A 167 -10.56 -11.19 8.26
N LEU A 168 -9.93 -12.34 8.00
CA LEU A 168 -10.04 -13.00 6.70
C LEU A 168 -11.50 -13.36 6.40
N ASP A 169 -12.25 -13.81 7.41
CA ASP A 169 -13.66 -14.22 7.26
C ASP A 169 -14.65 -13.06 7.49
N ASP A 170 -14.31 -12.12 8.38
CA ASP A 170 -15.21 -11.00 8.77
C ASP A 170 -15.41 -9.99 7.63
N GLU A 171 -14.49 -9.93 6.65
CA GLU A 171 -14.49 -8.96 5.56
C GLU A 171 -14.66 -9.65 4.20
N VAL A 172 -15.86 -9.54 3.61
CA VAL A 172 -16.23 -10.21 2.34
C VAL A 172 -15.21 -9.97 1.22
N GLY A 173 -14.73 -8.73 1.07
CA GLY A 173 -13.73 -8.40 0.05
C GLY A 173 -12.37 -9.06 0.30
N THR A 174 -11.96 -9.19 1.55
CA THR A 174 -10.72 -9.88 1.92
C THR A 174 -10.83 -11.38 1.67
N LEU A 175 -11.93 -12.02 2.05
CA LEU A 175 -12.15 -13.44 1.78
C LEU A 175 -12.12 -13.75 0.28
N ALA A 176 -12.76 -12.91 -0.54
CA ALA A 176 -12.80 -13.08 -1.98
C ALA A 176 -11.41 -13.04 -2.61
N VAL A 177 -10.58 -12.07 -2.22
CA VAL A 177 -9.18 -11.94 -2.67
C VAL A 177 -8.37 -13.18 -2.33
N TYR A 178 -8.44 -13.68 -1.10
CA TYR A 178 -7.64 -14.84 -0.69
C TYR A 178 -8.14 -16.15 -1.31
N ALA A 179 -9.44 -16.26 -1.61
CA ALA A 179 -9.97 -17.39 -2.38
C ALA A 179 -9.54 -17.37 -3.86
N GLU A 180 -9.28 -16.20 -4.44
CA GLU A 180 -8.67 -16.09 -5.78
C GLU A 180 -7.19 -16.46 -5.75
N LEU A 181 -6.45 -15.99 -4.73
CA LEU A 181 -5.04 -16.34 -4.52
C LEU A 181 -4.84 -17.84 -4.27
N GLU A 182 -5.70 -18.49 -3.48
CA GLU A 182 -5.67 -19.94 -3.25
C GLU A 182 -5.81 -20.75 -4.54
N ARG A 183 -6.51 -20.21 -5.55
CA ARG A 183 -6.69 -20.87 -6.85
C ARG A 183 -5.55 -20.63 -7.83
N ALA A 184 -4.72 -19.63 -7.58
CA ALA A 184 -3.49 -19.38 -8.33
C ALA A 184 -2.37 -20.29 -7.82
N ALA A 185 -1.27 -20.39 -8.57
CA ALA A 185 -0.09 -21.16 -8.16
C ALA A 185 0.82 -20.40 -7.17
N VAL A 186 0.22 -19.59 -6.30
CA VAL A 186 0.91 -18.79 -5.27
C VAL A 186 0.93 -19.56 -3.95
N ASP A 187 2.09 -19.65 -3.29
CA ASP A 187 2.18 -20.18 -1.93
C ASP A 187 1.77 -19.11 -0.90
N VAL A 188 0.56 -19.22 -0.38
CA VAL A 188 -0.04 -18.19 0.49
C VAL A 188 0.14 -18.55 1.96
N HIS A 189 0.78 -17.64 2.70
CA HIS A 189 0.92 -17.71 4.15
C HIS A 189 0.21 -16.53 4.83
N VAL A 190 -0.60 -16.84 5.84
CA VAL A 190 -1.30 -15.83 6.65
C VAL A 190 -0.81 -15.85 8.10
N TYR A 191 -0.61 -14.68 8.66
CA TYR A 191 -0.07 -14.48 10.01
C TYR A 191 -1.08 -13.70 10.86
N GLY A 192 -1.20 -14.03 12.14
CA GLY A 192 -2.01 -13.22 13.04
C GLY A 192 -2.29 -13.86 14.38
N THR A 193 -3.03 -13.15 15.24
CA THR A 193 -3.53 -13.80 16.45
C THR A 193 -4.60 -14.82 16.11
N PRO A 194 -4.58 -15.99 16.76
CA PRO A 194 -5.62 -16.98 16.57
C PRO A 194 -6.98 -16.40 17.00
N PRO A 195 -8.08 -16.87 16.40
CA PRO A 195 -9.42 -16.46 16.80
C PRO A 195 -9.71 -16.88 18.24
N THR A 196 -10.56 -16.11 18.92
CA THR A 196 -10.93 -16.35 20.32
C THR A 196 -11.85 -17.57 20.48
N ASP A 197 -12.53 -17.98 19.41
CA ASP A 197 -13.42 -19.14 19.34
C ASP A 197 -12.99 -20.05 18.17
N GLU A 198 -12.92 -21.36 18.40
CA GLU A 198 -12.67 -22.37 17.36
C GLU A 198 -13.74 -22.36 16.25
N SER A 199 -14.93 -21.81 16.55
CA SER A 199 -15.99 -21.56 15.56
C SER A 199 -15.63 -20.49 14.53
N ALA A 200 -14.67 -19.61 14.86
CA ALA A 200 -14.18 -18.50 14.04
C ALA A 200 -12.76 -18.75 13.49
N ALA A 201 -12.31 -20.02 13.47
CA ALA A 201 -11.14 -20.42 12.68
C ALA A 201 -11.38 -20.12 11.20
N VAL A 202 -10.31 -19.71 10.49
CA VAL A 202 -10.30 -19.56 9.03
C VAL A 202 -10.66 -20.92 8.43
N ARG A 203 -11.92 -21.11 8.07
CA ARG A 203 -12.49 -22.43 7.78
C ARG A 203 -12.57 -22.74 6.29
N ASP A 204 -12.51 -21.71 5.46
CA ASP A 204 -12.88 -21.80 4.05
C ASP A 204 -11.72 -21.49 3.09
N LEU A 205 -10.46 -21.46 3.58
CA LEU A 205 -9.25 -21.22 2.78
C LEU A 205 -8.17 -22.28 3.11
N ASP A 206 -7.63 -22.95 2.09
CA ASP A 206 -6.47 -23.85 2.22
C ASP A 206 -5.15 -23.07 2.13
N VAL A 207 -4.89 -22.21 3.12
CA VAL A 207 -3.67 -21.38 3.21
C VAL A 207 -2.84 -21.72 4.43
N ALA A 208 -1.52 -21.58 4.32
CA ALA A 208 -0.62 -21.87 5.44
C ALA A 208 -0.78 -20.81 6.53
N THR A 209 -1.22 -21.22 7.72
CA THR A 209 -1.55 -20.32 8.82
C THR A 209 -0.49 -20.33 9.92
N HIS A 210 -0.01 -19.14 10.28
CA HIS A 210 0.97 -18.91 11.34
C HIS A 210 0.34 -18.06 12.46
N THR A 211 0.43 -18.56 13.69
CA THR A 211 -0.26 -17.94 14.82
C THR A 211 0.70 -17.58 15.93
N GLY A 212 0.50 -16.39 16.48
CA GLY A 212 1.21 -15.92 17.67
C GLY A 212 0.42 -14.88 18.44
N THR A 213 0.93 -14.48 19.60
CA THR A 213 0.19 -13.61 20.53
C THR A 213 1.02 -12.46 21.09
N ASP A 214 2.29 -12.35 20.70
CA ASP A 214 3.14 -11.21 21.04
C ASP A 214 2.81 -9.98 20.18
N GLY A 215 3.59 -8.92 20.38
CA GLY A 215 3.40 -7.65 19.68
C GLY A 215 3.66 -7.75 18.17
N GLU A 216 4.51 -8.66 17.69
CA GLU A 216 4.79 -8.79 16.26
C GLU A 216 3.59 -9.36 15.51
N TYR A 217 2.79 -10.25 16.10
CA TYR A 217 1.52 -10.69 15.49
C TYR A 217 0.37 -9.71 15.73
N ARG A 218 0.31 -9.08 16.90
CA ARG A 218 -0.83 -8.21 17.27
C ARG A 218 -0.82 -6.86 16.59
N ASN A 219 0.37 -6.32 16.36
CA ASN A 219 0.52 -4.91 15.97
C ASN A 219 1.12 -4.76 14.57
N CYS A 220 1.33 -5.84 13.81
CA CYS A 220 1.80 -5.71 12.44
C CYS A 220 0.65 -5.78 11.43
N TRP A 221 0.93 -5.15 10.30
CA TRP A 221 0.30 -5.36 9.02
C TRP A 221 1.44 -5.43 8.03
N PHE A 222 1.62 -6.57 7.39
CA PHE A 222 2.52 -6.68 6.26
C PHE A 222 1.87 -7.46 5.13
N VAL A 223 2.31 -7.18 3.91
CA VAL A 223 2.05 -8.01 2.73
C VAL A 223 3.38 -8.07 1.99
N VAL A 224 3.92 -9.28 1.81
CA VAL A 224 5.23 -9.51 1.20
C VAL A 224 5.05 -10.51 0.08
N TYR A 225 5.32 -10.09 -1.15
CA TYR A 225 5.35 -10.94 -2.31
C TYR A 225 6.80 -11.15 -2.77
N ASP A 226 7.23 -12.42 -2.75
CA ASP A 226 8.50 -12.88 -3.29
C ASP A 226 8.26 -13.75 -4.52
N PRO A 227 8.66 -13.31 -5.73
CA PRO A 227 8.40 -14.03 -6.97
C PRO A 227 9.22 -15.32 -7.06
N ALA A 228 8.64 -16.37 -7.66
CA ALA A 228 9.30 -17.69 -7.76
C ALA A 228 10.58 -17.67 -8.60
N ASP A 229 10.66 -16.79 -9.60
CA ASP A 229 11.83 -16.57 -10.42
C ASP A 229 12.10 -15.06 -10.53
N PRO A 230 12.99 -14.50 -9.71
CA PRO A 230 13.31 -13.07 -9.72
C PRO A 230 13.91 -12.56 -11.04
N ILE A 231 14.31 -13.45 -11.97
CA ILE A 231 14.83 -13.06 -13.28
C ILE A 231 13.69 -12.97 -14.30
N ALA A 232 12.73 -13.90 -14.24
CA ALA A 232 11.60 -13.94 -15.16
C ALA A 232 10.42 -13.05 -14.71
N ASP A 233 10.25 -12.91 -13.40
CA ASP A 233 9.28 -12.05 -12.74
C ASP A 233 10.01 -11.21 -11.67
N PRO A 234 10.66 -10.11 -12.07
CA PRO A 234 11.54 -9.32 -11.21
C PRO A 234 10.80 -8.30 -10.35
N ASP A 235 9.50 -8.48 -10.08
CA ASP A 235 8.64 -7.46 -9.47
C ASP A 235 8.24 -7.76 -8.00
N PRO A 236 9.21 -8.05 -7.09
CA PRO A 236 8.91 -8.26 -5.69
C PRO A 236 8.35 -6.98 -5.07
N ALA A 237 7.51 -7.14 -4.06
CA ALA A 237 6.93 -6.00 -3.38
C ALA A 237 6.64 -6.34 -1.93
N ALA A 238 6.87 -5.38 -1.05
CA ALA A 238 6.53 -5.53 0.35
C ALA A 238 5.94 -4.26 0.94
N LEU A 239 4.92 -4.43 1.76
CA LEU A 239 4.38 -3.44 2.69
C LEU A 239 4.68 -3.91 4.10
N LEU A 240 5.21 -3.03 4.95
CA LEU A 240 5.35 -3.27 6.38
C LEU A 240 4.84 -2.05 7.16
N CYS A 241 3.88 -2.28 8.04
CA CYS A 241 3.32 -1.28 8.94
C CYS A 241 3.19 -1.85 10.34
N LEU A 242 3.58 -1.06 11.34
CA LEU A 242 3.37 -1.38 12.75
C LEU A 242 2.42 -0.38 13.38
N GLU A 243 1.39 -0.88 14.06
CA GLU A 243 0.50 -0.08 14.90
C GLU A 243 1.27 0.33 16.17
N THR A 244 1.64 1.60 16.26
CA THR A 244 2.43 2.15 17.38
C THR A 244 1.53 2.64 18.51
N GLU A 245 0.34 3.10 18.16
CA GLU A 245 -0.75 3.49 19.06
C GLU A 245 -2.07 3.02 18.43
N PRO A 246 -3.17 2.88 19.18
CA PRO A 246 -4.45 2.46 18.61
C PRO A 246 -4.84 3.33 17.40
N ARG A 247 -4.95 2.68 16.24
CA ARG A 247 -5.28 3.27 14.94
C ARG A 247 -4.19 4.19 14.37
N ILE A 248 -2.96 4.14 14.85
CA ILE A 248 -1.82 4.88 14.30
C ILE A 248 -0.77 3.89 13.82
N TRP A 249 -0.48 3.96 12.52
CA TRP A 249 0.42 3.07 11.80
C TRP A 249 1.69 3.82 11.43
N ASP A 250 2.83 3.15 11.61
CA ASP A 250 4.14 3.59 11.17
C ASP A 250 4.65 2.54 10.18
N GLY A 251 4.87 2.95 8.93
CA GLY A 251 5.03 1.99 7.84
C GLY A 251 5.79 2.51 6.64
N PHE A 252 6.15 1.58 5.76
CA PHE A 252 6.65 1.86 4.41
C PHE A 252 6.26 0.68 3.49
N TRP A 253 6.36 0.90 2.19
CA TRP A 253 6.40 -0.16 1.19
C TRP A 253 7.67 -0.03 0.37
N THR A 254 8.06 -1.10 -0.29
CA THR A 254 9.27 -1.18 -1.10
C THR A 254 9.06 -2.11 -2.27
N PHE A 255 9.76 -1.81 -3.36
CA PHE A 255 9.92 -2.69 -4.52
C PHE A 255 11.39 -3.12 -4.68
N ASP A 256 12.25 -2.77 -3.72
CA ASP A 256 13.67 -3.13 -3.73
C ASP A 256 13.83 -4.63 -3.44
N PRO A 257 14.36 -5.44 -4.37
CA PRO A 257 14.44 -6.89 -4.20
C PRO A 257 15.26 -7.33 -2.98
N GLU A 258 16.32 -6.60 -2.64
CA GLU A 258 17.16 -6.94 -1.47
C GLU A 258 16.38 -6.74 -0.16
N ARG A 259 15.64 -5.63 -0.04
CA ARG A 259 14.81 -5.35 1.12
C ARG A 259 13.61 -6.29 1.23
N VAL A 260 12.95 -6.60 0.10
CA VAL A 260 11.85 -7.57 0.09
C VAL A 260 12.34 -8.94 0.54
N ALA A 261 13.43 -9.45 -0.03
CA ALA A 261 14.01 -10.74 0.34
C ALA A 261 14.44 -10.79 1.82
N ALA A 262 14.99 -9.69 2.35
CA ALA A 262 15.36 -9.62 3.76
C ALA A 262 14.13 -9.68 4.69
N LEU A 263 13.03 -9.03 4.31
CA LEU A 263 11.78 -9.05 5.07
C LEU A 263 11.06 -10.41 4.95
N GLU A 264 10.98 -10.98 3.74
CA GLU A 264 10.45 -12.33 3.50
C GLU A 264 11.16 -13.34 4.39
N ALA A 265 12.49 -13.36 4.35
CA ALA A 265 13.28 -14.31 5.12
C ALA A 265 13.04 -14.16 6.62
N TYR A 266 12.97 -12.92 7.13
CA TYR A 266 12.66 -12.67 8.54
C TYR A 266 11.29 -13.23 8.93
N VAL A 267 10.25 -12.89 8.16
CA VAL A 267 8.87 -13.33 8.43
C VAL A 267 8.75 -14.85 8.30
N ALA A 268 9.46 -15.48 7.37
CA ALA A 268 9.41 -16.93 7.17
C ALA A 268 10.04 -17.72 8.33
N THR A 269 11.02 -17.14 9.02
CA THR A 269 11.81 -17.86 10.04
C THR A 269 11.47 -17.48 11.48
N GLU A 270 11.06 -16.23 11.73
CA GLU A 270 10.86 -15.70 13.07
C GLU A 270 9.37 -15.57 13.46
N LEU A 271 8.46 -15.58 12.48
CA LEU A 271 7.01 -15.54 12.67
C LEU A 271 6.35 -16.82 12.12
#